data_AF-A0A934WV21-F1
#
_entry.id   AF-A0A934WV21-F1
#
_cell.length_a   1.000
_cell.length_b   1.000
_cell.length_c   1.000
_cell.angle_alpha   90.00
_cell.angle_beta   90.00
_cell.angle_gamma   90.00
#
_symmetry.space_group_name_H-M   'P 1'
#
loop_
_entity.id
_entity.type
_entity.pdbx_description
1 polymer ?
#
loop_
_entity_poly.entity_id
_entity_poly.type
_entity_poly.pdbx_seq_one_letter_code
_entity_poly.pdbx_strand_id
1 'polypeptide(L)'
;MRNIILIFSLIVVIGCNKKVASGNSSSGYREVAYEALDIPQMQFTENISKDYVLGTFQNRADVPGSEPLKYIVIKIADNSVIKKGSIPNGSVKWADDYQLEIVAPPGMPEGNDKTIADYTYRFDVKSGKKIQQATISN
;
A
#
# COMPACT_ATOMS: atom_id res chain seq x y z
N MET A 1 -49.75 -35.73 45.87
CA MET A 1 -49.73 -35.72 44.39
C MET A 1 -49.14 -34.40 43.94
N ARG A 2 -48.04 -34.46 43.19
CA ARG A 2 -47.23 -33.32 42.72
C ARG A 2 -48.02 -32.56 41.64
N ASN A 3 -48.23 -31.26 41.80
CA ASN A 3 -48.69 -30.41 40.70
C ASN A 3 -47.57 -29.46 40.27
N ILE A 4 -47.37 -29.45 38.96
CA ILE A 4 -46.22 -29.00 38.21
C ILE A 4 -46.24 -27.46 38.10
N ILE A 5 -45.15 -26.83 38.53
CA ILE A 5 -44.92 -25.39 38.37
C ILE A 5 -44.52 -25.16 36.90
N LEU A 6 -45.41 -24.54 36.13
CA LEU A 6 -45.13 -24.07 34.77
C LEU A 6 -44.24 -22.83 34.82
N ILE A 7 -42.93 -23.02 34.63
CA ILE A 7 -41.97 -21.94 34.44
C ILE A 7 -42.01 -21.53 32.96
N PHE A 8 -42.65 -20.40 32.68
CA PHE A 8 -42.57 -19.71 31.39
C PHE A 8 -41.17 -19.07 31.28
N SER A 9 -40.21 -19.77 30.66
CA SER A 9 -38.91 -19.20 30.30
C SER A 9 -39.08 -18.21 29.14
N LEU A 10 -39.10 -16.94 29.50
CA LEU A 10 -39.00 -15.80 28.57
C LEU A 10 -37.58 -15.73 28.02
N ILE A 11 -37.34 -16.29 26.83
CA ILE A 11 -36.08 -16.13 26.11
C ILE A 11 -36.09 -14.76 25.45
N VAL A 12 -35.45 -13.78 26.09
CA VAL A 12 -35.11 -12.50 25.47
C VAL A 12 -33.96 -12.74 24.50
N VAL A 13 -34.27 -12.86 23.22
CA VAL A 13 -33.27 -12.85 22.15
C VAL A 13 -32.77 -11.42 22.01
N ILE A 14 -31.68 -11.09 22.71
CA ILE A 14 -30.91 -9.88 22.44
C ILE A 14 -30.23 -10.07 21.10
N GLY A 15 -30.93 -9.70 20.03
CA GLY A 15 -30.33 -9.51 18.72
C GLY A 15 -29.34 -8.36 18.80
N CYS A 16 -28.05 -8.67 19.03
CA CYS A 16 -26.96 -7.76 18.72
C CYS A 16 -26.89 -7.59 17.20
N ASN A 17 -27.77 -6.76 16.65
CA ASN A 17 -27.48 -6.07 15.41
C ASN A 17 -26.36 -5.07 15.71
N LYS A 18 -25.12 -5.57 15.76
CA LYS A 18 -23.97 -4.71 15.46
C LYS A 18 -24.19 -4.24 14.03
N LYS A 19 -24.83 -3.09 13.88
CA LYS A 19 -24.58 -2.23 12.73
C LYS A 19 -23.08 -2.01 12.74
N VAL A 20 -22.37 -2.74 11.90
CA VAL A 20 -21.01 -2.38 11.54
C VAL A 20 -21.17 -1.02 10.91
N ALA A 21 -20.85 0.01 11.70
CA ALA A 21 -20.71 1.34 11.19
C ALA A 21 -19.70 1.22 10.06
N SER A 22 -20.16 1.42 8.84
CA SER A 22 -19.34 1.80 7.69
C SER A 22 -18.80 3.21 7.97
N GLY A 23 -18.05 3.34 9.06
CA GLY A 23 -17.24 4.49 9.35
C GLY A 23 -16.01 4.36 8.47
N ASN A 24 -15.79 5.38 7.65
CA ASN A 24 -14.50 5.67 7.07
C ASN A 24 -13.45 5.66 8.19
N SER A 25 -12.90 4.48 8.50
CA SER A 25 -11.63 4.38 9.22
C SER A 25 -10.62 4.96 8.25
N SER A 26 -10.30 6.24 8.41
CA SER A 26 -9.02 6.76 7.96
C SER A 26 -7.98 5.98 8.73
N SER A 27 -7.56 4.85 8.18
CA SER A 27 -6.49 4.04 8.70
C SER A 27 -5.30 4.95 9.02
N GLY A 28 -4.71 4.83 10.21
CA GLY A 28 -3.67 5.75 10.70
C GLY A 28 -2.51 5.96 9.72
N TYR A 29 -2.25 4.97 8.87
CA TYR A 29 -1.25 5.06 7.80
C TYR A 29 -1.48 6.21 6.80
N ARG A 30 -2.71 6.68 6.61
CA ARG A 30 -3.01 7.78 5.66
C ARG A 30 -2.46 9.10 6.17
N GLU A 31 -2.67 9.39 7.44
CA GLU A 31 -2.14 10.59 8.10
C GLU A 31 -0.61 10.57 8.09
N VAL A 32 -0.01 9.44 8.47
CA VAL A 32 1.45 9.24 8.38
C VAL A 32 1.97 9.46 6.96
N ALA A 33 1.26 8.99 5.93
CA ALA A 33 1.67 9.18 4.54
C ALA A 33 1.64 10.66 4.12
N TYR A 34 0.57 11.38 4.47
CA TYR A 34 0.41 12.79 4.14
C TYR A 34 1.46 13.66 4.82
N GLU A 35 1.72 13.42 6.11
CA GLU A 35 2.76 14.13 6.87
C GLU A 35 4.16 13.80 6.34
N ALA A 36 4.47 12.52 6.09
CA ALA A 36 5.82 12.09 5.71
C ALA A 36 6.28 12.59 4.33
N LEU A 37 5.34 12.95 3.46
CA LEU A 37 5.61 13.44 2.10
C LEU A 37 5.15 14.87 1.84
N ASP A 38 4.45 15.51 2.78
CA ASP A 38 3.82 16.83 2.63
C ASP A 38 2.90 16.89 1.40
N ILE A 39 1.97 15.91 1.30
CA ILE A 39 1.05 15.76 0.16
C ILE A 39 -0.36 15.50 0.70
N PRO A 40 -1.37 16.28 0.26
CA PRO A 40 -2.72 16.21 0.83
C PRO A 40 -3.55 15.02 0.34
N GLN A 41 -3.17 14.38 -0.77
CA GLN A 41 -3.93 13.28 -1.34
C GLN A 41 -3.03 12.28 -2.06
N MET A 42 -3.25 11.00 -1.82
CA MET A 42 -2.49 9.89 -2.41
C MET A 42 -3.42 8.75 -2.80
N GLN A 43 -3.00 7.94 -3.77
CA GLN A 43 -3.62 6.64 -4.02
C GLN A 43 -2.99 5.61 -3.09
N PHE A 44 -3.79 4.69 -2.57
CA PHE A 44 -3.31 3.65 -1.66
C PHE A 44 -3.68 2.28 -2.19
N THR A 45 -2.73 1.35 -2.18
CA THR A 45 -2.94 -0.06 -2.52
C THR A 45 -2.33 -0.93 -1.43
N GLU A 46 -3.15 -1.74 -0.77
CA GLU A 46 -2.70 -2.72 0.22
C GLU A 46 -2.07 -3.95 -0.47
N ASN A 47 -1.12 -4.59 0.20
CA ASN A 47 -0.66 -5.91 -0.24
C ASN A 47 -1.74 -6.98 0.00
N ILE A 48 -1.53 -8.21 -0.50
CA ILE A 48 -2.52 -9.30 -0.46
C ILE A 48 -2.90 -9.63 0.99
N SER A 49 -1.92 -9.71 1.88
CA SER A 49 -2.11 -10.00 3.31
C SER A 49 -2.61 -8.81 4.12
N LYS A 50 -2.66 -7.59 3.55
CA LYS A 50 -3.05 -6.34 4.22
C LYS A 50 -2.19 -5.99 5.45
N ASP A 51 -0.93 -6.40 5.42
CA ASP A 51 0.08 -6.07 6.42
C ASP A 51 0.77 -4.73 6.09
N TYR A 52 0.79 -4.36 4.80
CA TYR A 52 1.48 -3.21 4.25
C TYR A 52 0.59 -2.45 3.28
N VAL A 53 0.84 -1.14 3.17
CA VAL A 53 0.20 -0.28 2.17
C VAL A 53 1.24 0.49 1.38
N LEU A 54 1.02 0.55 0.07
CA LEU A 54 1.75 1.40 -0.86
C LEU A 54 0.91 2.65 -1.11
N GLY A 55 1.43 3.81 -0.74
CA GLY A 55 0.92 5.12 -1.13
C GLY A 55 1.67 5.65 -2.35
N THR A 56 0.96 6.14 -3.37
CA THR A 56 1.53 6.79 -4.54
C THR A 56 0.90 8.15 -4.82
N PHE A 57 1.72 9.08 -5.30
CA PHE A 57 1.28 10.39 -5.76
C PHE A 57 2.10 10.82 -6.96
N GLN A 58 1.40 11.27 -7.99
CA GLN A 58 2.01 11.95 -9.13
C GLN A 58 1.12 13.15 -9.46
N ASN A 59 1.70 14.35 -9.43
CA ASN A 59 0.96 15.54 -9.79
C ASN A 59 0.66 15.48 -11.29
N ARG A 60 -0.62 15.55 -11.66
CA ARG A 60 -1.00 15.73 -13.06
C ARG A 60 -0.97 17.24 -13.34
N ALA A 61 0.20 17.75 -13.69
CA ALA A 61 0.30 19.11 -14.19
C ALA A 61 -0.10 19.15 -15.67
N ASP A 62 -0.79 20.21 -16.09
CA ASP A 62 -1.15 20.48 -17.49
C ASP A 62 0.04 20.96 -18.34
N VAL A 63 1.24 21.01 -17.75
CA VAL A 63 2.47 21.53 -18.36
C VAL A 63 3.29 20.38 -18.94
N PRO A 64 3.97 20.55 -20.09
CA PRO A 64 4.81 19.50 -20.68
C PRO A 64 5.97 19.11 -19.74
N GLY A 65 5.85 17.95 -19.11
CA GLY A 65 6.86 17.37 -18.23
C GLY A 65 6.24 16.27 -17.36
N SER A 66 6.91 15.13 -17.23
CA SER A 66 6.47 14.10 -16.28
C SER A 66 6.94 14.50 -14.88
N GLU A 67 6.00 14.92 -14.03
CA GLU A 67 6.28 15.13 -12.61
C GLU A 67 6.69 13.80 -11.97
N PRO A 68 7.63 13.83 -11.01
CA PRO A 68 8.11 12.62 -10.38
C PRO A 68 6.99 11.92 -9.60
N LEU A 69 6.93 10.60 -9.75
CA LEU A 69 6.11 9.73 -8.92
C LEU A 69 6.73 9.63 -7.52
N LYS A 70 6.05 10.20 -6.53
CA LYS A 70 6.37 10.02 -5.11
C LYS A 70 5.67 8.78 -4.57
N TYR A 71 6.35 8.02 -3.72
CA TYR A 71 5.77 6.84 -3.10
C TYR A 71 6.23 6.65 -1.65
N ILE A 72 5.40 5.93 -0.89
CA ILE A 72 5.66 5.53 0.49
C ILE A 72 5.09 4.14 0.76
N VAL A 73 5.78 3.36 1.58
CA VAL A 73 5.39 2.02 2.04
C VAL A 73 5.28 2.07 3.55
N ILE A 74 4.13 1.70 4.07
CA ILE A 74 3.84 1.75 5.50
C ILE A 74 3.40 0.36 5.96
N LYS A 75 3.93 -0.10 7.09
CA LYS A 75 3.43 -1.28 7.78
C LYS A 75 2.21 -0.89 8.60
N ILE A 76 1.08 -1.55 8.35
CA ILE A 76 -0.23 -1.12 8.86
C ILE A 76 -0.34 -1.30 10.38
N ALA A 77 0.25 -2.38 10.91
CA ALA A 77 0.12 -2.75 12.33
C ALA A 77 0.60 -1.67 13.32
N ASP A 78 1.65 -0.93 12.95
CA ASP A 78 2.30 0.09 13.80
C ASP A 78 2.44 1.44 13.08
N ASN A 79 1.84 1.60 11.90
CA ASN A 79 1.96 2.75 11.01
C ASN A 79 3.43 3.17 10.73
N SER A 80 4.38 2.23 10.79
CA SER A 80 5.79 2.53 10.54
C SER A 80 6.10 2.70 9.05
N VAL A 81 6.86 3.74 8.72
CA VAL A 81 7.35 3.96 7.36
C VAL A 81 8.51 3.00 7.07
N ILE A 82 8.30 2.09 6.13
CA ILE A 82 9.31 1.12 5.69
C ILE A 82 10.21 1.71 4.62
N LYS A 83 9.61 2.40 3.63
CA LYS A 83 10.34 3.02 2.52
C LYS A 83 9.58 4.23 2.01
N LYS A 84 10.30 5.27 1.62
CA LYS A 84 9.78 6.33 0.75
C LYS A 84 10.76 6.66 -0.37
N GLY A 85 10.27 7.28 -1.43
CA GLY A 85 11.09 7.68 -2.57
C GLY A 85 10.35 8.53 -3.59
N SER A 86 11.11 8.97 -4.58
CA SER A 86 10.66 9.77 -5.71
C SER A 86 11.28 9.21 -6.98
N ILE A 87 10.48 9.00 -8.02
CA ILE A 87 10.90 8.39 -9.29
C ILE A 87 10.52 9.34 -10.43
N PRO A 88 11.48 9.95 -11.15
CA PRO A 88 11.18 10.93 -12.19
C PRO A 88 10.21 10.43 -13.27
N ASN A 89 10.54 9.31 -13.92
CA ASN A 89 9.81 8.80 -15.08
C ASN A 89 9.51 7.30 -14.94
N GLY A 90 8.91 6.89 -13.84
CA GLY A 90 8.82 5.47 -13.52
C GLY A 90 7.55 5.04 -12.82
N SER A 91 7.59 3.82 -12.30
CA SER A 91 6.43 3.21 -11.64
C SER A 91 6.85 2.41 -10.42
N VAL A 92 5.90 2.26 -9.50
CA VAL A 92 6.01 1.36 -8.35
C VAL A 92 4.67 0.66 -8.15
N LYS A 93 4.70 -0.66 -7.96
CA LYS A 93 3.51 -1.48 -7.71
C LYS A 93 3.89 -2.72 -6.91
N TRP A 94 2.90 -3.36 -6.29
CA TRP A 94 3.07 -4.70 -5.73
C TRP A 94 3.35 -5.70 -6.87
N ALA A 95 4.46 -6.42 -6.75
CA ALA A 95 4.83 -7.52 -7.63
C ALA A 95 4.34 -8.87 -7.07
N ASP A 96 4.31 -8.96 -5.74
CA ASP A 96 3.71 -10.03 -4.96
C ASP A 96 3.31 -9.46 -3.58
N ASP A 97 3.03 -10.34 -2.62
CA ASP A 97 2.55 -9.94 -1.30
C ASP A 97 3.56 -9.12 -0.47
N TYR A 98 4.86 -9.29 -0.71
CA TYR A 98 5.90 -8.63 0.09
C TYR A 98 7.01 -7.98 -0.75
N GLN A 99 6.84 -7.94 -2.07
CA GLN A 99 7.78 -7.31 -2.98
C GLN A 99 7.11 -6.24 -3.82
N LEU A 100 7.79 -5.10 -3.92
CA LEU A 100 7.47 -4.05 -4.88
C LEU A 100 8.33 -4.22 -6.13
N GLU A 101 7.72 -4.09 -7.30
CA GLU A 101 8.43 -3.85 -8.55
C GLU A 101 8.57 -2.33 -8.71
N ILE A 102 9.82 -1.87 -8.81
CA ILE A 102 10.14 -0.46 -9.01
C ILE A 102 10.88 -0.33 -10.34
N VAL A 103 10.30 0.46 -11.24
CA VAL A 103 10.89 0.84 -12.53
C VAL A 103 11.31 2.30 -12.40
N ALA A 104 12.62 2.56 -12.42
CA ALA A 104 13.16 3.89 -12.14
C ALA A 104 14.23 4.31 -13.18
N PRO A 105 13.83 4.61 -14.43
CA PRO A 105 14.76 5.10 -15.43
C PRO A 105 15.25 6.51 -15.08
N PRO A 106 16.44 6.90 -15.54
CA PRO A 106 16.96 8.24 -15.37
C PRO A 106 16.10 9.26 -16.12
N GLY A 107 16.12 10.52 -15.66
CA GLY A 107 15.42 11.61 -16.33
C GLY A 107 15.99 11.93 -17.72
N MET A 108 17.25 11.59 -17.98
CA MET A 108 17.90 11.65 -19.28
C MET A 108 18.37 10.25 -19.69
N PRO A 109 18.10 9.78 -20.92
CA PRO A 109 18.55 8.48 -21.39
C PRO A 109 20.07 8.33 -21.33
N GLU A 110 20.56 7.24 -20.73
CA GLU A 110 21.98 6.88 -20.71
C GLU A 110 22.32 5.99 -21.91
N GLY A 111 22.40 6.60 -23.10
CA GLY A 111 22.71 5.89 -24.34
C GLY A 111 21.60 4.93 -24.81
N ASN A 112 21.86 4.26 -25.93
CA ASN A 112 20.85 3.42 -26.62
C ASN A 112 20.86 1.96 -26.17
N ASP A 113 21.81 1.57 -25.31
CA ASP A 113 22.04 0.17 -24.92
C ASP A 113 21.27 -0.25 -23.67
N LYS A 114 20.55 0.70 -23.04
CA LYS A 114 19.79 0.47 -21.82
C LYS A 114 18.32 0.22 -22.11
N THR A 115 17.79 -0.80 -21.47
CA THR A 115 16.39 -1.21 -21.55
C THR A 115 15.66 -0.91 -20.24
N ILE A 116 14.33 -1.00 -20.24
CA ILE A 116 13.52 -0.85 -19.02
C ILE A 116 13.94 -1.87 -17.94
N ALA A 117 14.39 -3.07 -18.35
CA ALA A 117 14.84 -4.10 -17.42
C ALA A 117 16.06 -3.66 -16.60
N ASP A 118 16.97 -2.88 -17.19
CA ASP A 118 18.14 -2.33 -16.49
C ASP A 118 17.77 -1.36 -15.37
N TYR A 119 16.58 -0.77 -15.45
CA TYR A 119 16.02 0.17 -14.48
C TYR A 119 14.96 -0.46 -13.57
N THR A 120 14.70 -1.76 -13.72
CA THR A 120 13.70 -2.49 -12.95
C THR A 120 14.38 -3.25 -11.82
N TYR A 121 13.83 -3.15 -10.62
CA TYR A 121 14.27 -3.96 -9.48
C TYR A 121 13.11 -4.30 -8.57
N ARG A 122 13.30 -5.34 -7.75
CA ARG A 122 12.37 -5.67 -6.68
C ARG A 122 12.84 -5.13 -5.33
N PHE A 123 11.92 -4.68 -4.50
CA PHE A 123 12.20 -4.29 -3.13
C PHE A 123 11.38 -5.17 -2.19
N ASP A 124 12.05 -5.93 -1.34
CA ASP A 124 11.42 -6.79 -0.34
C ASP A 124 11.14 -5.97 0.93
N VAL A 125 9.85 -5.81 1.26
CA VAL A 125 9.40 -4.92 2.34
C VAL A 125 9.66 -5.49 3.74
N LYS A 126 9.88 -6.81 3.86
CA LYS A 126 10.18 -7.46 5.14
C LYS A 126 11.64 -7.29 5.51
N SER A 127 12.54 -7.47 4.55
CA SER A 127 13.99 -7.37 4.74
C SER A 127 14.54 -5.97 4.50
N GLY A 128 13.80 -5.10 3.82
CA GLY A 128 14.26 -3.78 3.41
C GLY A 128 15.33 -3.81 2.32
N LYS A 129 15.48 -4.94 1.61
CA LYS A 129 16.56 -5.14 0.63
C LYS A 129 16.06 -4.95 -0.80
N LYS A 130 16.92 -4.34 -1.62
CA LYS A 130 16.80 -4.33 -3.08
C LYS A 130 17.27 -5.68 -3.62
N ILE A 131 16.45 -6.28 -4.49
CA ILE A 131 16.71 -7.51 -5.23
C ILE A 131 16.79 -7.11 -6.70
N GLN A 132 17.98 -7.12 -7.28
CA GLN A 132 18.14 -6.94 -8.72
C GLN A 132 17.61 -8.20 -9.42
N GLN A 133 16.81 -8.02 -10.47
CA GLN A 133 16.55 -9.13 -11.38
C GLN A 133 17.88 -9.47 -12.08
N ALA A 134 18.26 -10.74 -12.04
CA ALA A 134 19.37 -11.22 -12.84
C ALA A 134 18.98 -11.04 -14.31
N THR A 135 19.68 -10.15 -15.02
CA THR A 135 19.55 -10.06 -16.48
C THR A 135 20.01 -11.40 -17.04
N ILE A 136 19.08 -12.19 -17.58
CA ILE A 136 19.43 -13.37 -18.36
C ILE A 136 19.99 -12.83 -19.67
N SER A 137 21.32 -12.78 -19.78
CA SER A 137 21.99 -12.57 -21.06
C SER A 137 21.70 -13.80 -21.93
N ASN A 138 20.92 -13.63 -23.00
CA ASN A 138 20.82 -14.61 -24.08
C ASN A 138 22.04 -14.53 -24.99
#